data_AF-A0A4Y8BZR1-F1
#
_entry.id   AF-A0A4Y8BZR1-F1
#
_cell.length_a   1.000
_cell.length_b   1.000
_cell.length_c   1.000
_cell.angle_alpha   90.00
_cell.angle_beta   90.00
_cell.angle_gamma   90.00
#
_symmetry.space_group_name_H-M   'P 1'
#
loop_
_entity.id
_entity.type
_entity.pdbx_description
1 polymer ?
#
loop_
_entity_poly.entity_id
_entity_poly.type
_entity_poly.pdbx_seq_one_letter_code
_entity_poly.pdbx_strand_id
1 'polypeptide(L)' 'LVIFNLQQACRNKDYKSFKKYSALVDEKQVNLRSLMEFDFSEAISIDKVESVESIVKRFRTGAMSYGSIS' A
#
# COMPACT_ATOMS: atom_id res chain seq x y z
N LEU A 1 -11.99 9.88 6.09
CA LEU A 1 -12.31 8.85 5.07
C LEU A 1 -11.19 7.83 4.81
N VAL A 2 -9.91 8.15 5.07
CA VAL A 2 -8.77 7.24 4.82
C VAL A 2 -8.95 5.85 5.46
N ILE A 3 -9.22 5.78 6.77
CA ILE A 3 -9.42 4.51 7.48
C ILE A 3 -10.62 3.73 6.92
N PHE A 4 -11.74 4.41 6.66
CA PHE A 4 -12.95 3.81 6.09
C PHE A 4 -12.68 3.15 4.72
N ASN A 5 -12.00 3.85 3.81
CA ASN A 5 -11.68 3.32 2.48
C ASN A 5 -10.77 2.09 2.55
N LEU A 6 -9.77 2.09 3.45
CA LEU A 6 -8.90 0.93 3.66
C LEU A 6 -9.69 -0.27 4.19
N GLN A 7 -10.54 -0.06 5.21
CA GLN A 7 -11.35 -1.12 5.79
C GLN A 7 -12.32 -1.73 4.76
N GLN A 8 -13.01 -0.90 3.98
CA GLN A 8 -13.91 -1.36 2.91
C GLN A 8 -13.16 -2.13 1.82
N ALA A 9 -11.99 -1.62 1.39
CA ALA A 9 -11.17 -2.28 0.37
C ALA A 9 -10.76 -3.69 0.79
N CYS A 10 -10.27 -3.85 2.03
CA CYS A 10 -9.84 -5.15 2.55
C CYS A 10 -11.03 -6.10 2.80
N ARG A 11 -12.15 -5.61 3.33
CA ARG A 11 -13.35 -6.44 3.59
C ARG A 11 -13.98 -6.97 2.29
N ASN A 12 -14.03 -6.14 1.25
CA ASN A 12 -14.70 -6.47 0.00
C ASN A 12 -13.75 -6.99 -1.08
N LYS A 13 -12.45 -7.12 -0.81
CA LYS A 13 -11.40 -7.46 -1.79
C LYS A 13 -11.40 -6.53 -3.02
N ASP A 14 -11.71 -5.25 -2.80
CA ASP A 14 -11.86 -4.26 -3.87
C ASP A 14 -10.59 -3.40 -4.03
N TYR A 15 -9.81 -3.73 -5.06
CA TYR A 15 -8.58 -3.01 -5.41
C TYR A 15 -8.84 -1.55 -5.84
N LYS A 16 -9.98 -1.26 -6.45
CA LYS A 16 -10.33 0.12 -6.85
C LYS A 16 -10.54 0.98 -5.61
N SER A 17 -11.20 0.45 -4.59
CA SER A 17 -11.31 1.12 -3.28
C SER A 17 -9.96 1.29 -2.59
N PHE A 18 -9.04 0.32 -2.71
CA PHE A 18 -7.67 0.47 -2.21
C PHE A 18 -6.91 1.60 -2.91
N LYS A 19 -7.05 1.74 -4.23
CA LYS A 19 -6.44 2.84 -5.00
C LYS A 19 -6.96 4.22 -4.59
N LYS A 20 -8.24 4.34 -4.23
CA LYS A 20 -8.80 5.57 -3.64
C LYS A 20 -8.17 5.87 -2.27
N TYR A 21 -7.98 4.84 -1.44
CA TYR A 21 -7.29 5.00 -0.16
C TYR A 21 -5.85 5.48 -0.36
N SER A 22 -5.07 4.86 -1.25
CA SER A 22 -3.66 5.22 -1.44
C SER A 22 -3.50 6.64 -1.98
N ALA A 23 -4.33 7.06 -2.94
CA ALA A 23 -4.30 8.43 -3.47
C ALA A 23 -4.51 9.48 -2.36
N LEU A 24 -5.50 9.28 -1.49
CA LEU A 24 -5.75 10.17 -0.35
C LEU A 24 -4.61 10.21 0.69
N VAL A 25 -3.78 9.17 0.74
CA VAL A 25 -2.60 9.12 1.62
C VAL A 25 -1.42 9.81 0.96
N ASP A 26 -1.21 9.58 -0.33
CA ASP A 26 -0.06 10.10 -1.09
C ASP A 26 -0.16 11.61 -1.35
N GLU A 27 -1.37 12.19 -1.41
CA GLU A 27 -1.59 13.64 -1.51
C GLU A 27 -1.04 14.42 -0.30
N LYS A 28 -0.78 13.76 0.83
CA LYS A 28 -0.30 14.43 2.05
C LYS A 28 1.22 14.56 2.05
N GLN A 29 1.71 15.80 2.04
CA GLN A 29 3.14 16.09 2.21
C GLN A 29 3.53 16.23 3.68
N VAL A 30 3.56 15.10 4.39
CA VAL A 30 3.83 15.05 5.84
C VAL A 30 5.19 14.43 6.19
N ASN A 31 5.83 13.71 5.26
CA ASN A 31 7.02 12.92 5.51
C ASN A 31 8.16 13.31 4.54
N LEU A 32 9.42 13.03 4.90
CA LEU A 32 10.57 13.26 4.01
C LEU A 32 10.40 12.61 2.62
N ARG A 33 9.85 11.38 2.56
CA ARG A 33 9.56 10.68 1.31
C ARG A 33 8.57 11.42 0.39
N SER A 34 7.76 12.33 0.94
CA SER A 34 6.81 13.13 0.16
C SER A 34 7.50 14.26 -0.62
N LEU A 35 8.77 14.53 -0.34
CA LEU A 35 9.62 15.50 -1.06
C LEU A 35 10.42 14.84 -2.20
N MET A 36 10.23 13.54 -2.43
CA MET A 36 10.94 12.75 -3.44
C MET A 36 9.96 12.32 -4.53
N GLU A 37 10.46 12.16 -5.75
CA GLU A 37 9.69 11.68 -6.90
C GLU A 37 10.44 10.54 -7.60
N PHE A 38 9.69 9.64 -8.25
CA PHE A 38 10.27 8.56 -9.04
C PHE A 38 10.50 9.02 -10.47
N ASP A 39 11.58 8.54 -11.10
CA ASP A 39 11.75 8.65 -12.54
C ASP A 39 10.95 7.54 -13.24
N PHE A 40 10.04 7.93 -14.13
CA PHE A 40 9.18 7.03 -14.89
C PHE A 40 9.58 6.92 -16.37
N SER A 41 10.79 7.37 -16.74
CA SER A 41 11.31 7.33 -18.12
C SER A 41 11.42 5.92 -18.71
N GLU A 42 11.71 4.90 -17.89
CA GLU A 42 11.84 3.51 -18.31
C GLU A 42 10.73 2.61 -17.74
N ALA A 43 9.61 2.50 -18.47
CA ALA A 43 8.50 1.64 -18.09
C ALA A 43 8.56 0.26 -18.76
N ILE A 44 8.10 -0.77 -18.03
CA ILE A 44 7.93 -2.14 -18.53
C ILE A 44 6.47 -2.59 -18.40
N SER A 45 6.06 -3.61 -19.17
CA SER A 45 4.75 -4.24 -18.97
C SER A 45 4.65 -4.84 -17.57
N ILE A 46 3.47 -4.77 -16.95
CA ILE A 46 3.18 -5.38 -15.65
C ILE A 46 3.44 -6.90 -15.66
N ASP A 47 3.25 -7.56 -16.80
CA ASP A 47 3.47 -9.00 -16.95
C ASP A 47 4.95 -9.40 -16.83
N LYS A 48 5.87 -8.43 -16.92
CA LYS A 48 7.30 -8.63 -16.72
C LYS A 48 7.73 -8.41 -15.26
N VAL A 49 6.84 -7.93 -14.40
CA VAL A 49 7.11 -7.73 -12.97
C VAL A 49 6.99 -9.08 -12.25
N GLU A 50 7.76 -9.26 -11.17
CA GLU A 50 7.63 -10.45 -10.34
C GLU A 50 6.20 -10.63 -9.80
N SER A 51 5.81 -11.89 -9.53
CA SER A 51 4.46 -12.20 -9.08
C SER A 51 4.15 -11.67 -7.68
N VAL A 52 2.85 -11.53 -7.37
CA VAL A 52 2.39 -11.12 -6.03
C VAL A 52 2.92 -12.07 -4.95
N GLU A 53 2.94 -13.37 -5.21
CA GLU A 53 3.44 -14.40 -4.28
C GLU A 53 4.94 -14.23 -3.97
N SER A 54 5.72 -13.70 -4.91
CA SER A 54 7.13 -13.36 -4.68
C SER A 54 7.24 -12.08 -3.83
N ILE A 55 6.50 -11.03 -4.19
CA ILE A 55 6.54 -9.72 -3.52
C ILE A 55 6.17 -9.84 -2.04
N VAL A 56 5.05 -10.50 -1.73
CA VAL A 56 4.52 -10.56 -0.35
C VAL A 56 5.45 -11.29 0.63
N LYS A 57 6.37 -12.13 0.13
CA LYS A 57 7.41 -12.77 0.97
C LYS A 57 8.37 -11.77 1.60
N ARG A 58 8.45 -10.53 1.10
CA ARG A 58 9.27 -9.46 1.68
C ARG A 58 8.53 -8.70 2.78
N PHE A 59 7.22 -8.87 2.89
CA PHE A 59 6.43 -8.19 3.93
C PHE A 59 6.59 -8.92 5.27
N ARG A 60 6.58 -8.14 6.35
CA ARG A 60 6.63 -8.62 7.72
C ARG A 60 5.58 -7.85 8.51
N THR A 61 4.78 -8.57 9.29
CA THR A 61 3.94 -7.94 10.30
C THR A 61 4.80 -7.68 11.53
N GLY A 62 4.76 -6.44 12.06
CA GLY A 62 5.50 -6.10 13.27
C GLY A 62 5.03 -6.94 14.46
N ALA A 63 5.97 -7.29 15.35
CA ALA A 63 5.64 -7.99 16.58
C ALA A 63 4.77 -7.08 17.47
N MET A 64 3.59 -7.58 17.85
CA MET A 64 2.68 -6.93 18.80
C MET A 64 2.56 -7.85 20.01
N SER A 65 2.70 -7.31 21.22
CA SER A 65 2.72 -8.15 22.42
C SER A 65 1.34 -8.75 22.68
N TYR A 66 1.29 -9.99 23.16
CA TYR A 66 0.02 -10.68 23.47
C TYR A 66 -0.87 -9.95 24.49
N GLY A 67 -0.30 -9.06 25.32
CA GLY A 67 -1.08 -8.23 26.24
C GLY A 67 -1.59 -6.91 25.65
N SER A 68 -1.14 -6.52 24.45
CA SER A 68 -1.49 -5.25 23.78
C SER A 68 -2.65 -5.37 22.78
N ILE A 69 -2.98 -6.60 22.39
CA ILE A 69 -4.03 -6.94 21.43
C ILE A 69 -4.89 -8.04 22.05
N SER A 70 -6.20 -8.03 21.77
CA SER A 70 -7.19 -8.93 22.41
C SER A 70 -6.93 -10.41 22.16
#